data_AF-A0AB33J033-F1
#
_entry.id   AF-A0AB33J033-F1
#
_cell.length_a   1.000
_cell.length_b   1.000
_cell.length_c   1.000
_cell.angle_alpha   90.00
_cell.angle_beta   90.00
_cell.angle_gamma   90.00
#
_symmetry.space_group_name_H-M   'P 1'
#
loop_
_entity.id
_entity.type
_entity.pdbx_description
1 polymer ?
#
loop_
_entity_poly.entity_id
_entity_poly.type
_entity_poly.pdbx_seq_one_letter_code
_entity_poly.pdbx_strand_id
1 'polypeptide(L)'
;MIILCWPGNERELTSALVKVKRVSCFTLSADQSPILYFASLRGDSLLEHPTWNKDSMIMDVDWYYGFWVKPSWAFPFCNGRMIVGMDSVKSHYQHREAIQIVKKEISYLQSMLKMLNGQRDEYRYYLKVHGVKDEGYDVVVKHATITHSRIDTIQHALQLLLKYESSQNLAIERYDKFYAGVNSPKKSIPVGCSVIKYGADGRIALMQTTDKKTPKDIFAISLLPYSDKFGQGVLSLSSGDSLPVPTVLGDYGAPVLTSSGNLVGMKLNRHSVAVKEIFK
;
A
#
# COMPACT_ATOMS: atom_id res chain seq x y z
N MET A 1 15.61 41.06 7.32
CA MET A 1 14.20 40.74 7.62
C MET A 1 14.00 39.26 7.30
N ILE A 2 14.03 38.39 8.31
CA ILE A 2 13.94 36.94 8.13
C ILE A 2 12.48 36.57 8.29
N ILE A 3 11.80 36.26 7.18
CA ILE A 3 10.43 35.78 7.20
C ILE A 3 10.50 34.32 7.67
N LEU A 4 10.33 34.11 8.98
CA LEU A 4 9.96 32.81 9.52
C LEU A 4 8.56 32.47 8.98
N CYS A 5 8.46 31.58 8.00
CA CYS A 5 7.18 30.97 7.67
C CYS A 5 6.85 29.92 8.74
N TRP A 6 6.38 30.41 9.88
CA TRP A 6 5.51 29.67 10.79
C TRP A 6 4.29 29.22 9.99
N PRO A 7 3.74 28.00 10.17
CA PRO A 7 2.36 27.77 9.75
C PRO A 7 1.48 28.76 10.53
N GLY A 8 0.95 29.77 9.85
CA GLY A 8 0.23 30.86 10.49
C GLY A 8 -1.14 30.43 11.01
N ASN A 9 -1.62 29.25 10.60
CA ASN A 9 -2.96 28.75 10.93
C ASN A 9 -3.09 27.23 10.71
N GLU A 10 -3.96 26.57 11.48
CA GLU A 10 -4.33 25.15 11.36
C GLU A 10 -4.77 24.77 9.93
N ARG A 11 -5.40 25.70 9.22
CA ARG A 11 -5.81 25.52 7.81
C ARG A 11 -4.63 25.30 6.86
N GLU A 12 -3.51 25.99 7.07
CA GLU A 12 -2.30 25.82 6.26
C GLU A 12 -1.63 24.46 6.56
N LEU A 13 -1.60 24.05 7.82
CA LEU A 13 -1.10 22.72 8.18
C LEU A 13 -1.98 21.61 7.64
N THR A 14 -3.29 21.79 7.65
CA THR A 14 -4.24 20.82 7.09
C THR A 14 -4.09 20.72 5.57
N SER A 15 -3.84 21.83 4.86
CA SER A 15 -3.61 21.79 3.41
C SER A 15 -2.25 21.21 3.03
N ALA A 16 -1.30 21.16 3.97
CA ALA A 16 -0.01 20.50 3.78
C ALA A 16 -0.08 18.98 3.86
N LEU A 17 -1.12 18.40 4.46
CA LEU A 17 -1.29 16.96 4.51
C LEU A 17 -1.66 16.39 3.14
N VAL A 18 -1.14 15.20 2.84
CA VAL A 18 -1.44 14.46 1.62
C VAL A 18 -1.80 13.03 1.96
N LYS A 19 -2.83 12.52 1.29
CA LYS A 19 -3.18 11.11 1.28
C LYS A 19 -2.74 10.52 -0.05
N VAL A 20 -1.88 9.51 -0.03
CA VAL A 20 -1.34 8.85 -1.22
C VAL A 20 -1.98 7.48 -1.38
N LYS A 21 -2.56 7.23 -2.55
CA LYS A 21 -3.06 5.93 -2.96
C LYS A 21 -1.93 5.18 -3.68
N ARG A 22 -1.61 3.97 -3.24
CA ARG A 22 -0.85 3.00 -4.05
C ARG A 22 -1.84 2.05 -4.69
N VAL A 23 -1.67 1.79 -5.98
CA VAL A 23 -2.38 0.76 -6.71
C VAL A 23 -1.32 -0.20 -7.23
N SER A 24 -1.33 -1.43 -6.74
CA SER A 24 -0.27 -2.40 -7.02
C SER A 24 -0.82 -3.72 -7.53
N CYS A 25 -0.03 -4.38 -8.37
CA CYS A 25 -0.25 -5.78 -8.74
C CYS A 25 1.10 -6.48 -8.87
N PHE A 26 1.08 -7.78 -8.72
CA PHE A 26 2.22 -8.63 -8.99
C PHE A 26 2.01 -9.44 -10.26
N THR A 27 3.11 -9.66 -10.96
CA THR A 27 3.18 -10.53 -12.13
C THR A 27 4.25 -11.59 -11.86
N LEU A 28 3.86 -12.85 -11.92
CA LEU A 28 4.78 -13.98 -12.03
C LEU A 28 5.05 -14.22 -13.51
N SER A 29 6.34 -14.22 -13.87
CA SER A 29 6.81 -14.44 -15.22
C SER A 29 7.73 -15.66 -15.27
N ALA A 30 7.61 -16.45 -16.33
CA ALA A 30 8.56 -17.50 -16.70
C ALA A 30 9.20 -17.11 -18.03
N ASP A 31 10.53 -17.07 -18.07
CA ASP A 31 11.29 -16.72 -19.29
C ASP A 31 10.80 -15.40 -19.92
N GLN A 32 10.58 -14.38 -19.06
CA GLN A 32 10.08 -13.04 -19.41
C GLN A 32 8.64 -12.97 -19.93
N SER A 33 7.92 -14.10 -19.96
CA SER A 33 6.51 -14.13 -20.32
C SER A 33 5.64 -14.18 -19.06
N PRO A 34 4.64 -13.28 -18.91
CA PRO A 34 3.75 -13.29 -17.75
C PRO A 34 2.85 -14.51 -17.77
N ILE A 35 2.83 -15.28 -16.68
CA ILE A 35 2.05 -16.52 -16.55
C ILE A 35 0.88 -16.37 -15.57
N LEU A 36 1.03 -15.50 -14.57
CA LEU A 36 0.05 -15.31 -13.52
C LEU A 36 0.13 -13.88 -12.97
N TYR A 37 -1.01 -13.29 -12.68
CA TYR A 37 -1.14 -12.01 -11.99
C TYR A 37 -1.83 -12.24 -10.65
N PHE A 38 -1.45 -11.48 -9.63
CA PHE A 38 -2.07 -11.57 -8.32
C PHE A 38 -1.98 -10.23 -7.58
N ALA A 39 -2.88 -10.01 -6.63
CA ALA A 39 -3.05 -8.71 -5.98
C ALA A 39 -1.95 -8.46 -4.93
N SER A 40 -1.70 -9.44 -4.07
CA SER A 40 -0.77 -9.30 -2.93
C SER A 40 -0.04 -10.62 -2.61
N LEU A 41 1.07 -10.50 -1.88
CA LEU A 41 1.74 -11.61 -1.21
C LEU A 41 1.42 -11.55 0.27
N ARG A 42 0.65 -12.53 0.77
CA ARG A 42 0.36 -12.61 2.20
C ARG A 42 1.31 -13.58 2.90
N GLY A 43 1.95 -13.09 3.96
CA GLY A 43 3.02 -13.82 4.63
C GLY A 43 4.16 -14.12 3.66
N ASP A 44 4.73 -15.32 3.73
CA ASP A 44 5.89 -15.63 2.91
C ASP A 44 5.55 -16.05 1.47
N SER A 45 4.30 -16.45 1.16
CA SER A 45 4.04 -17.14 -0.12
C SER A 45 2.60 -17.22 -0.62
N LEU A 46 1.60 -16.77 0.15
CA LEU A 46 0.22 -16.92 -0.29
C LEU A 46 -0.09 -15.88 -1.37
N LEU A 47 -0.40 -16.34 -2.58
CA LEU A 47 -0.79 -15.48 -3.70
C LEU A 47 -2.27 -15.10 -3.55
N GLU A 48 -2.58 -13.83 -3.29
CA GLU A 48 -3.97 -13.40 -3.16
C GLU A 48 -4.59 -13.05 -4.52
N HIS A 49 -5.78 -13.61 -4.79
CA HIS A 49 -6.53 -13.41 -6.03
C HIS A 49 -5.74 -13.72 -7.32
N PRO A 50 -5.18 -14.94 -7.46
CA PRO A 50 -4.44 -15.30 -8.66
C PRO A 50 -5.36 -15.36 -9.88
N THR A 51 -4.91 -14.78 -10.99
CA THR A 51 -5.57 -14.82 -12.30
C THR A 51 -4.56 -14.99 -13.43
N TRP A 52 -4.94 -15.73 -14.45
CA TRP A 52 -4.19 -15.90 -15.69
C TRP A 52 -4.65 -14.94 -16.79
N ASN A 53 -5.78 -14.24 -16.57
CA ASN A 53 -6.26 -13.21 -17.48
C ASN A 53 -5.87 -11.83 -16.95
N LYS A 54 -5.13 -11.08 -17.78
CA LYS A 54 -4.70 -9.70 -17.50
C LYS A 54 -5.89 -8.76 -17.29
N ASP A 55 -6.99 -8.95 -18.01
CA ASP A 55 -8.17 -8.08 -17.91
C ASP A 55 -8.99 -8.33 -16.64
N SER A 56 -8.76 -9.49 -15.99
CA SER A 56 -9.39 -9.85 -14.72
C SER A 56 -8.47 -9.62 -13.52
N MET A 57 -7.34 -8.93 -13.72
CA MET A 57 -6.39 -8.64 -12.66
C MET A 57 -6.99 -7.68 -11.63
N ILE A 58 -7.00 -8.14 -10.38
CA ILE A 58 -7.37 -7.32 -9.23
C ILE A 58 -6.13 -6.55 -8.79
N MET A 59 -6.26 -5.24 -8.67
CA MET A 59 -5.23 -4.39 -8.10
C MET A 59 -5.44 -4.28 -6.59
N ASP A 60 -4.36 -4.46 -5.83
CA ASP A 60 -4.33 -4.12 -4.43
C ASP A 60 -4.26 -2.59 -4.25
N VAL A 61 -4.93 -2.08 -3.21
CA VAL A 61 -5.07 -0.65 -2.97
C VAL A 61 -4.72 -0.32 -1.52
N ASP A 62 -3.58 0.35 -1.36
CA ASP A 62 -3.16 0.88 -0.06
C ASP A 62 -3.27 2.39 -0.01
N TRP A 63 -3.44 2.88 1.22
CA TRP A 63 -3.48 4.29 1.51
C TRP A 63 -2.38 4.65 2.49
N TYR A 64 -1.61 5.66 2.12
CA TYR A 64 -0.53 6.23 2.91
C TYR A 64 -0.81 7.70 3.18
N TYR A 65 -0.12 8.24 4.18
CA TYR A 65 -0.29 9.61 4.62
C TYR A 65 1.07 10.28 4.73
N GLY A 66 1.07 11.58 4.49
CA GLY A 66 2.29 12.35 4.45
C GLY A 66 2.00 13.85 4.38
N PHE A 67 3.02 14.61 4.01
CA PHE A 67 2.89 16.05 3.84
C PHE A 67 3.79 16.60 2.72
N TRP A 68 3.38 17.73 2.13
CA TRP A 68 4.13 18.45 1.12
C TRP A 68 5.30 19.20 1.74
N VAL A 69 6.44 19.22 1.05
CA VAL A 69 7.69 19.77 1.59
C VAL A 69 8.45 20.65 0.63
N LYS A 70 9.08 21.68 1.19
CA LYS A 70 10.12 22.48 0.54
C LYS A 70 11.48 21.99 1.04
N PRO A 71 12.36 21.53 0.13
CA PRO A 71 13.66 20.94 0.49
C PRO A 71 14.62 21.95 1.13
N SER A 72 14.43 23.25 0.92
CA SER A 72 15.25 24.30 1.52
C SER A 72 14.41 25.52 1.86
N TRP A 73 14.77 26.20 2.95
CA TRP A 73 14.25 27.51 3.30
C TRP A 73 14.69 28.60 2.31
N ALA A 74 15.88 28.46 1.71
CA ALA A 74 16.44 29.42 0.77
C ALA A 74 15.79 29.33 -0.62
N PHE A 75 15.29 28.15 -0.99
CA PHE A 75 14.59 27.91 -2.27
C PHE A 75 13.18 27.41 -1.98
N PRO A 76 12.18 28.31 -1.91
CA PRO A 76 10.83 27.99 -1.44
C PRO A 76 9.99 27.21 -2.48
N PHE A 77 10.63 26.46 -3.37
CA PHE A 77 9.96 25.65 -4.40
C PHE A 77 9.81 24.21 -3.90
N CYS A 78 8.56 23.80 -3.68
CA CYS A 78 8.22 22.43 -3.32
C CYS A 78 8.42 21.47 -4.51
N ASN A 79 8.21 21.93 -5.76
CA ASN A 79 8.34 21.13 -6.98
C ASN A 79 7.55 19.82 -6.93
N GLY A 80 6.38 19.86 -6.30
CA GLY A 80 5.53 18.68 -6.10
C GLY A 80 6.12 17.60 -5.19
N ARG A 81 7.07 17.94 -4.31
CA ARG A 81 7.70 17.00 -3.39
C ARG A 81 6.87 16.79 -2.13
N MET A 82 6.81 15.54 -1.70
CA MET A 82 6.09 15.12 -0.51
C MET A 82 6.88 14.04 0.24
N ILE A 83 6.65 13.97 1.54
CA ILE A 83 7.20 12.92 2.41
C ILE A 83 6.04 12.10 2.90
N VAL A 84 6.14 10.80 2.73
CA VAL A 84 5.04 9.87 3.00
C VAL A 84 5.56 8.79 3.92
N GLY A 85 4.78 8.48 4.96
CA GLY A 85 5.02 7.30 5.79
C GLY A 85 4.67 6.08 4.96
N MET A 86 5.68 5.33 4.52
CA MET A 86 5.49 4.16 3.67
C MET A 86 6.76 3.32 3.75
N ASP A 87 6.56 2.05 4.11
CA ASP A 87 7.65 1.09 4.16
C ASP A 87 8.15 0.76 2.74
N SER A 88 9.45 0.56 2.61
CA SER A 88 10.07 0.05 1.41
C SER A 88 9.65 -1.41 1.25
N VAL A 89 8.78 -1.65 0.27
CA VAL A 89 8.29 -3.01 0.01
C VAL A 89 9.03 -3.56 -1.19
N LYS A 90 9.62 -4.74 -1.04
CA LYS A 90 10.30 -5.46 -2.11
C LYS A 90 9.40 -5.62 -3.33
N SER A 91 9.88 -5.19 -4.49
CA SER A 91 9.13 -5.19 -5.75
C SER A 91 9.63 -6.22 -6.75
N HIS A 92 10.79 -6.84 -6.53
CA HIS A 92 11.36 -7.82 -7.45
C HIS A 92 11.88 -9.02 -6.66
N TYR A 93 11.42 -10.21 -7.03
CA TYR A 93 11.89 -11.48 -6.48
C TYR A 93 12.56 -12.27 -7.60
N GLN A 94 13.84 -12.56 -7.38
CA GLN A 94 14.64 -13.32 -8.35
C GLN A 94 14.24 -14.79 -8.34
N HIS A 95 14.75 -15.54 -9.32
CA HIS A 95 14.46 -16.94 -9.55
C HIS A 95 14.40 -17.83 -8.30
N ARG A 96 15.42 -17.78 -7.44
CA ARG A 96 15.45 -18.62 -6.22
C ARG A 96 14.28 -18.32 -5.28
N GLU A 97 13.95 -17.05 -5.11
CA GLU A 97 12.87 -16.61 -4.22
C GLU A 97 11.50 -16.88 -4.85
N ALA A 98 11.37 -16.60 -6.15
CA ALA A 98 10.16 -16.89 -6.91
C ALA A 98 9.82 -18.39 -6.87
N ILE A 99 10.81 -19.28 -7.04
CA ILE A 99 10.59 -20.74 -6.88
C ILE A 99 10.09 -21.07 -5.48
N GLN A 100 10.69 -20.51 -4.43
CA GLN A 100 10.28 -20.82 -3.06
C GLN A 100 8.83 -20.39 -2.79
N ILE A 101 8.43 -19.22 -3.29
CA ILE A 101 7.05 -18.72 -3.22
C ILE A 101 6.12 -19.66 -3.99
N VAL A 102 6.46 -20.02 -5.23
CA VAL A 102 5.66 -20.93 -6.07
C VAL A 102 5.50 -22.30 -5.41
N LYS A 103 6.56 -22.89 -4.84
CA LYS A 103 6.49 -24.20 -4.17
C LYS A 103 5.60 -24.20 -2.94
N LYS A 104 5.68 -23.14 -2.14
CA LYS A 104 4.82 -22.97 -0.96
C LYS A 104 3.36 -22.76 -1.37
N GLU A 105 3.11 -21.98 -2.43
CA GLU A 105 1.77 -21.80 -2.99
C GLU A 105 1.20 -23.12 -3.54
N ILE A 106 1.97 -23.91 -4.30
CA ILE A 106 1.57 -25.25 -4.76
C ILE A 106 1.14 -26.13 -3.59
N SER A 107 1.94 -26.18 -2.53
CA SER A 107 1.64 -26.98 -1.33
C SER A 107 0.35 -26.53 -0.63
N TYR A 108 0.13 -25.21 -0.57
CA TYR A 108 -1.09 -24.62 -0.03
C TYR A 108 -2.31 -24.96 -0.87
N LEU A 109 -2.25 -24.77 -2.19
CA LEU A 109 -3.33 -25.06 -3.13
C LEU A 109 -3.70 -26.55 -3.12
N GLN A 110 -2.73 -27.47 -3.05
CA GLN A 110 -2.97 -28.90 -2.92
C GLN A 110 -3.74 -29.25 -1.64
N SER A 111 -3.34 -28.65 -0.52
CA SER A 111 -4.00 -28.86 0.78
C SER A 111 -5.43 -28.30 0.78
N MET A 112 -5.61 -27.09 0.24
CA MET A 112 -6.92 -26.46 0.10
C MET A 112 -7.83 -27.24 -0.84
N LEU A 113 -7.29 -27.77 -1.95
CA LEU A 113 -8.03 -28.60 -2.90
C LEU A 113 -8.52 -29.90 -2.24
N LYS A 114 -7.69 -30.56 -1.43
CA LYS A 114 -8.08 -31.76 -0.68
C LYS A 114 -9.26 -31.45 0.26
N MET A 115 -9.19 -30.34 0.99
CA MET A 115 -10.26 -29.89 1.89
C MET A 115 -11.56 -29.60 1.11
N LEU A 116 -11.50 -28.83 0.02
CA LEU A 116 -12.67 -28.47 -0.78
C LEU A 116 -13.31 -29.69 -1.46
N ASN A 117 -12.52 -30.67 -1.90
CA ASN A 117 -13.05 -31.93 -2.41
C ASN A 117 -13.83 -32.68 -1.33
N GLY A 118 -13.34 -32.71 -0.09
CA GLY A 118 -14.09 -33.27 1.05
C GLY A 118 -15.43 -32.57 1.26
N GLN A 119 -15.44 -31.23 1.28
CA GLN A 119 -16.67 -30.43 1.39
C GLN A 119 -17.64 -30.67 0.23
N ARG A 120 -17.13 -30.78 -1.00
CA ARG A 120 -17.95 -31.12 -2.17
C ARG A 120 -18.63 -32.47 -2.00
N ASP A 121 -17.91 -33.46 -1.49
CA ASP A 121 -18.44 -34.81 -1.30
C ASP A 121 -19.51 -34.83 -0.18
N GLU A 122 -19.32 -34.04 0.88
CA GLU A 122 -20.34 -33.80 1.93
C GLU A 122 -21.60 -33.13 1.36
N TYR A 123 -21.45 -32.07 0.57
CA TYR A 123 -22.60 -31.41 -0.08
C TYR A 123 -23.34 -32.36 -1.02
N ARG A 124 -22.60 -33.16 -1.79
CA ARG A 124 -23.19 -34.17 -2.67
C ARG A 124 -23.96 -35.23 -1.88
N TYR A 125 -23.45 -35.65 -0.72
CA TYR A 125 -24.17 -36.55 0.18
C TYR A 125 -25.45 -35.90 0.71
N TYR A 126 -25.36 -34.68 1.25
CA TYR A 126 -26.50 -33.95 1.79
C TYR A 126 -27.60 -33.77 0.74
N LEU A 127 -27.27 -33.28 -0.46
CA LEU A 127 -28.23 -33.06 -1.53
C LEU A 127 -28.88 -34.35 -2.04
N LYS A 128 -28.18 -35.49 -1.95
CA LYS A 128 -28.72 -36.80 -2.32
C LYS A 128 -29.68 -37.37 -1.27
N VAL A 129 -29.37 -37.18 0.01
CA VAL A 129 -30.12 -37.78 1.14
C VAL A 129 -31.28 -36.89 1.59
N HIS A 130 -31.08 -35.58 1.64
CA HIS A 130 -32.04 -34.59 2.13
C HIS A 130 -32.66 -33.78 0.99
N GLY A 131 -33.27 -34.47 0.01
CA GLY A 131 -33.91 -33.86 -1.17
C GLY A 131 -35.23 -33.12 -0.91
N VAL A 132 -35.54 -32.79 0.35
CA VAL A 132 -36.69 -31.96 0.70
C VAL A 132 -36.33 -30.51 0.40
N LYS A 133 -37.07 -29.87 -0.50
CA LYS A 133 -36.84 -28.47 -0.88
C LYS A 133 -37.37 -27.53 0.20
N ASP A 134 -36.53 -27.27 1.19
CA ASP A 134 -36.72 -26.21 2.19
C ASP A 134 -35.67 -25.10 2.01
N GLU A 135 -35.75 -24.05 2.84
CA GLU A 135 -34.77 -22.95 2.81
C GLU A 135 -33.33 -23.43 3.08
N GLY A 136 -33.15 -24.51 3.84
CA GLY A 136 -31.84 -25.11 4.10
C GLY A 136 -31.23 -25.79 2.87
N TYR A 137 -32.06 -26.44 2.04
CA TYR A 137 -31.65 -27.05 0.79
C TYR A 137 -31.06 -26.03 -0.19
N ASP A 138 -31.74 -24.88 -0.38
CA ASP A 138 -31.29 -23.83 -1.30
C ASP A 138 -29.94 -23.22 -0.88
N VAL A 139 -29.73 -23.09 0.43
CA VAL A 139 -28.44 -22.65 0.99
C VAL A 139 -27.33 -23.66 0.64
N VAL A 140 -27.56 -24.96 0.82
CA VAL A 140 -26.56 -25.99 0.50
C VAL A 140 -26.27 -26.05 -1.00
N VAL A 141 -27.27 -25.92 -1.87
CA VAL A 141 -27.06 -25.85 -3.34
C VAL A 141 -26.18 -24.67 -3.72
N LYS A 142 -26.43 -23.49 -3.13
CA LYS A 142 -25.62 -22.29 -3.35
C LYS A 142 -24.16 -22.52 -2.92
N HIS A 143 -23.94 -23.10 -1.73
CA HIS A 143 -22.59 -23.41 -1.24
C HIS A 143 -21.89 -24.46 -2.10
N ALA A 144 -22.59 -25.49 -2.57
CA ALA A 144 -22.06 -26.50 -3.48
C ALA A 144 -21.58 -25.89 -4.79
N THR A 145 -22.36 -24.96 -5.36
CA THR A 145 -22.02 -24.25 -6.60
C THR A 145 -20.76 -23.39 -6.41
N ILE A 146 -20.70 -22.59 -5.35
CA ILE A 146 -19.52 -21.76 -5.03
C ILE A 146 -18.28 -22.64 -4.83
N THR A 147 -18.43 -23.76 -4.14
CA THR A 147 -17.33 -24.70 -3.86
C THR A 147 -16.81 -25.33 -5.15
N HIS A 148 -17.70 -25.70 -6.07
CA HIS A 148 -17.32 -26.23 -7.38
C HIS A 148 -16.48 -25.23 -8.18
N SER A 149 -16.95 -23.97 -8.32
CA SER A 149 -16.20 -22.94 -9.03
C SER A 149 -14.84 -22.63 -8.38
N ARG A 150 -14.74 -22.71 -7.05
CA ARG A 150 -13.47 -22.56 -6.32
C ARG A 150 -12.50 -23.70 -6.64
N ILE A 151 -12.99 -24.95 -6.66
CA ILE A 151 -12.17 -26.11 -7.02
C ILE A 151 -11.60 -25.93 -8.42
N ASP A 152 -12.42 -25.58 -9.41
CA ASP A 152 -11.98 -25.41 -10.80
C ASP A 152 -10.90 -24.33 -10.92
N THR A 153 -11.10 -23.20 -10.23
CA THR A 153 -10.12 -22.10 -10.18
C THR A 153 -8.78 -22.55 -9.59
N ILE A 154 -8.81 -23.28 -8.47
CA ILE A 154 -7.62 -23.79 -7.78
C ILE A 154 -6.92 -24.83 -8.64
N GLN A 155 -7.64 -25.73 -9.30
CA GLN A 155 -7.07 -26.73 -10.20
C GLN A 155 -6.32 -26.08 -11.35
N HIS A 156 -6.92 -25.06 -11.97
CA HIS A 156 -6.30 -24.34 -13.07
C HIS A 156 -5.03 -23.60 -12.62
N ALA A 157 -5.10 -22.89 -11.49
CA ALA A 157 -3.93 -22.22 -10.91
C ALA A 157 -2.81 -23.22 -10.58
N LEU A 158 -3.14 -24.35 -9.95
CA LEU A 158 -2.19 -25.40 -9.61
C LEU A 158 -1.53 -26.02 -10.85
N GLN A 159 -2.31 -26.29 -11.91
CA GLN A 159 -1.77 -26.80 -13.18
C GLN A 159 -0.76 -25.83 -13.81
N LEU A 160 -1.06 -24.53 -13.81
CA LEU A 160 -0.14 -23.51 -14.30
C LEU A 160 1.14 -23.45 -13.47
N LEU A 161 1.02 -23.42 -12.14
CA LEU A 161 2.19 -23.36 -11.25
C LEU A 161 3.07 -24.60 -11.37
N LEU A 162 2.50 -25.80 -11.40
CA LEU A 162 3.25 -27.05 -11.59
C LEU A 162 3.95 -27.10 -12.95
N LYS A 163 3.32 -26.57 -14.01
CA LYS A 163 3.92 -26.51 -15.35
C LYS A 163 5.21 -25.68 -15.36
N TYR A 164 5.23 -24.56 -14.64
CA TYR A 164 6.34 -23.61 -14.65
C TYR A 164 7.27 -23.72 -13.43
N GLU A 165 7.01 -24.64 -12.49
CA GLU A 165 7.86 -24.86 -11.31
C GLU A 165 9.31 -25.20 -11.69
N SER A 166 9.50 -25.91 -12.81
CA SER A 166 10.81 -26.32 -13.32
C SER A 166 11.44 -25.33 -14.32
N SER A 167 10.82 -24.17 -14.55
CA SER A 167 11.37 -23.13 -15.42
C SER A 167 12.67 -22.57 -14.85
N GLN A 168 13.66 -22.30 -15.71
CA GLN A 168 14.98 -21.82 -15.29
C GLN A 168 14.99 -20.34 -14.90
N ASN A 169 14.00 -19.55 -15.35
CA ASN A 169 13.93 -18.11 -15.12
C ASN A 169 12.54 -17.66 -14.65
N LEU A 170 12.13 -18.14 -13.48
CA LEU A 170 10.98 -17.55 -12.77
C LEU A 170 11.34 -16.19 -12.18
N ALA A 171 10.44 -15.22 -12.24
CA ALA A 171 10.59 -13.94 -11.56
C ALA A 171 9.21 -13.43 -11.12
N ILE A 172 9.17 -12.74 -9.98
CA ILE A 172 7.97 -12.01 -9.54
C ILE A 172 8.30 -10.53 -9.53
N GLU A 173 7.47 -9.74 -10.20
CA GLU A 173 7.59 -8.29 -10.25
C GLU A 173 6.32 -7.62 -9.75
N ARG A 174 6.47 -6.63 -8.89
CA ARG A 174 5.38 -5.74 -8.47
C ARG A 174 5.40 -4.46 -9.29
N TYR A 175 4.24 -4.13 -9.83
CA TYR A 175 3.99 -2.88 -10.54
C TYR A 175 3.20 -1.94 -9.65
N ASP A 176 3.80 -0.82 -9.28
CA ASP A 176 3.19 0.20 -8.41
C ASP A 176 2.81 1.45 -9.20
N LYS A 177 1.60 1.95 -9.00
CA LYS A 177 1.16 3.28 -9.42
C LYS A 177 0.73 4.10 -8.21
N PHE A 178 1.24 5.32 -8.10
CA PHE A 178 0.93 6.19 -6.97
C PHE A 178 0.14 7.42 -7.39
N TYR A 179 -0.83 7.80 -6.55
CA TYR A 179 -1.67 8.96 -6.75
C TYR A 179 -1.80 9.77 -5.45
N ALA A 180 -1.40 11.02 -5.48
CA ALA A 180 -1.58 11.96 -4.38
C ALA A 180 -2.99 12.58 -4.45
N GLY A 181 -3.74 12.47 -3.36
CA GLY A 181 -5.01 13.17 -3.17
C GLY A 181 -4.77 14.63 -2.81
N VAL A 182 -5.51 15.53 -3.46
CA VAL A 182 -5.46 16.96 -3.20
C VAL A 182 -6.76 17.37 -2.52
N ASN A 183 -6.68 17.79 -1.26
CA ASN A 183 -7.81 18.36 -0.54
C ASN A 183 -8.11 19.77 -1.10
N SER A 184 -8.77 19.84 -2.25
CA SER A 184 -9.33 21.08 -2.80
C SER A 184 -10.84 21.10 -2.59
N PRO A 185 -11.43 22.22 -2.14
CA PRO A 185 -12.86 22.33 -1.82
C PRO A 185 -13.80 22.09 -3.00
N LYS A 186 -13.32 22.04 -4.25
CA LYS A 186 -14.15 21.90 -5.45
C LYS A 186 -14.08 20.54 -6.16
N LYS A 187 -13.02 19.75 -5.94
CA LYS A 187 -12.89 18.33 -6.36
C LYS A 187 -11.46 17.86 -6.06
N SER A 188 -11.30 16.72 -5.40
CA SER A 188 -9.99 16.05 -5.28
C SER A 188 -9.65 15.36 -6.59
N ILE A 189 -8.88 16.02 -7.45
CA ILE A 189 -8.29 15.39 -8.64
C ILE A 189 -7.02 14.66 -8.18
N PRO A 190 -6.93 13.33 -8.32
CA PRO A 190 -5.71 12.60 -7.97
C PRO A 190 -4.58 12.99 -8.91
N VAL A 191 -3.41 13.31 -8.35
CA VAL A 191 -2.21 13.67 -9.11
C VAL A 191 -1.25 12.49 -9.11
N GLY A 192 -0.83 12.04 -10.31
CA GLY A 192 0.17 10.98 -10.43
C GLY A 192 1.49 11.36 -9.75
N CYS A 193 2.10 10.42 -9.06
CA CYS A 193 3.38 10.62 -8.39
C CYS A 193 4.26 9.36 -8.44
N SER A 194 5.53 9.53 -8.12
CA SER A 194 6.51 8.43 -8.04
C SER A 194 7.39 8.58 -6.80
N VAL A 195 7.90 7.45 -6.33
CA VAL A 195 8.93 7.42 -5.28
C VAL A 195 10.26 7.83 -5.91
N ILE A 196 10.93 8.83 -5.32
CA ILE A 196 12.29 9.22 -5.67
C ILE A 196 13.26 8.32 -4.91
N LYS A 197 13.07 8.21 -3.59
CA LYS A 197 13.89 7.38 -2.71
C LYS A 197 13.20 7.12 -1.39
N TYR A 198 13.68 6.10 -0.68
CA TYR A 198 13.32 5.83 0.70
C TYR A 198 14.34 6.45 1.66
N GLY A 199 13.92 6.72 2.90
CA GLY A 199 14.82 7.05 4.00
C GLY A 199 15.71 5.86 4.38
N ALA A 200 16.74 6.12 5.20
CA ALA A 200 17.71 5.10 5.60
C ALA A 200 17.07 3.91 6.34
N ASP A 201 16.01 4.16 7.11
CA ASP A 201 15.25 3.14 7.82
C ASP A 201 14.21 2.43 6.94
N GLY A 202 14.01 2.89 5.71
CA GLY A 202 13.05 2.35 4.77
C GLY A 202 11.58 2.64 5.12
N ARG A 203 11.27 3.44 6.15
CA ARG A 203 9.87 3.64 6.62
C ARG A 203 9.21 4.91 6.08
N ILE A 204 10.02 5.74 5.43
CA ILE A 204 9.61 7.01 4.86
C ILE A 204 10.04 7.06 3.40
N ALA A 205 9.20 7.64 2.55
CA ALA A 205 9.48 7.82 1.14
C ALA A 205 9.44 9.30 0.76
N LEU A 206 10.45 9.74 0.03
CA LEU A 206 10.43 11.00 -0.69
C LEU A 206 9.76 10.73 -2.02
N MET A 207 8.60 11.36 -2.24
CA MET A 207 7.86 11.23 -3.48
C MET A 207 7.77 12.57 -4.20
N GLN A 208 7.50 12.52 -5.49
CA GLN A 208 7.31 13.71 -6.32
C GLN A 208 6.19 13.50 -7.33
N THR A 209 5.40 14.54 -7.59
CA THR A 209 4.40 14.51 -8.65
C THR A 209 5.05 14.32 -10.02
N THR A 210 4.38 13.61 -10.92
CA THR A 210 4.91 13.31 -12.26
C THR A 210 5.21 14.57 -13.06
N ASP A 211 4.43 15.63 -12.87
CA ASP A 211 4.60 16.93 -13.52
C ASP A 211 5.57 17.88 -12.80
N LYS A 212 6.09 17.46 -11.62
CA LYS A 212 6.94 18.26 -10.73
C LYS A 212 6.32 19.58 -10.27
N LYS A 213 4.99 19.70 -10.33
CA LYS A 213 4.25 20.88 -9.87
C LYS A 213 3.53 20.58 -8.57
N THR A 214 3.57 21.54 -7.67
CA THR A 214 2.72 21.50 -6.47
C THR A 214 1.30 21.93 -6.86
N PRO A 215 0.26 21.16 -6.49
CA PRO A 215 -1.12 21.57 -6.71
C PRO A 215 -1.43 22.93 -6.06
N LYS A 216 -2.40 23.66 -6.62
CA LYS A 216 -2.80 24.98 -6.13
C LYS A 216 -3.38 24.89 -4.71
N ASP A 217 -3.18 25.95 -3.93
CA ASP A 217 -3.71 26.12 -2.57
C ASP A 217 -3.15 25.16 -1.51
N ILE A 218 -2.04 24.50 -1.82
CA ILE A 218 -1.30 23.63 -0.89
C ILE A 218 -0.19 24.41 -0.19
N PHE A 219 -0.16 24.33 1.13
CA PHE A 219 0.99 24.77 1.92
C PHE A 219 2.05 23.67 1.92
N ALA A 220 3.31 24.03 1.73
CA ALA A 220 4.42 23.08 1.86
C ALA A 220 5.25 23.43 3.10
N ILE A 221 5.61 22.42 3.88
CA ILE A 221 6.41 22.58 5.10
C ILE A 221 7.88 22.77 4.71
N SER A 222 8.50 23.83 5.22
CA SER A 222 9.93 24.09 4.97
C SER A 222 10.81 23.30 5.93
N LEU A 223 11.84 22.64 5.38
CA LEU A 223 12.91 22.04 6.18
C LEU A 223 13.90 23.14 6.59
N LEU A 224 13.99 23.39 7.89
CA LEU A 224 14.94 24.36 8.45
C LEU A 224 16.24 23.65 8.85
N PRO A 225 17.40 24.24 8.54
CA PRO A 225 18.70 23.62 8.80
C PRO A 225 19.01 23.50 10.31
N TYR A 226 18.32 24.24 11.17
CA TYR A 226 18.61 24.31 12.61
C TYR A 226 17.54 23.60 13.45
N SER A 227 17.88 22.40 13.95
CA SER A 227 17.50 21.88 15.29
C SER A 227 17.88 20.41 15.37
N ASP A 228 19.01 20.12 16.00
CA ASP A 228 19.55 18.77 16.19
C ASP A 228 19.16 18.17 17.54
N LYS A 229 18.04 18.60 18.12
CA LYS A 229 17.64 18.14 19.45
C LYS A 229 16.18 17.72 19.47
N PHE A 230 15.94 16.43 19.30
CA PHE A 230 14.81 15.72 19.91
C PHE A 230 14.97 15.87 21.44
N GLY A 231 14.49 16.97 22.03
CA GLY A 231 14.72 17.20 23.46
C GLY A 231 14.06 18.42 24.08
N GLN A 232 13.47 19.33 23.30
CA GLN A 232 12.69 20.44 23.84
C GLN A 232 11.37 20.57 23.09
N GLY A 233 10.27 20.35 23.82
CA GLY A 233 8.89 20.62 23.39
C GLY A 233 8.60 20.16 21.97
N VAL A 234 8.39 18.86 21.77
CA VAL A 234 8.02 18.34 20.45
C VAL A 234 6.50 18.41 20.32
N LEU A 235 6.03 19.30 19.44
CA LEU A 235 4.65 19.31 18.98
C LEU A 235 4.52 18.24 17.89
N SER A 236 4.19 17.02 18.29
CA SER A 236 3.47 16.14 17.38
C SER A 236 2.03 16.61 17.36
N LEU A 237 1.47 16.90 16.19
CA LEU A 237 0.01 16.98 16.11
C LEU A 237 -0.53 15.60 16.49
N SER A 238 -1.18 15.54 17.65
CA SER A 238 -1.93 14.40 18.14
C SER A 238 -3.17 14.97 18.80
N SER A 239 -4.34 14.64 18.25
CA SER A 239 -5.62 14.96 18.87
C SER A 239 -5.75 14.13 20.16
N GLY A 240 -5.65 14.81 21.30
CA GLY A 240 -6.08 14.33 22.60
C GLY A 240 -6.97 15.39 23.21
N ASP A 241 -8.25 15.08 23.31
CA ASP A 241 -9.34 15.69 24.10
C ASP A 241 -9.29 17.20 24.33
N SER A 242 -9.95 17.97 23.44
CA SER A 242 -10.95 19.01 23.81
C SER A 242 -11.28 20.03 22.69
N LEU A 243 -10.77 19.86 21.46
CA LEU A 243 -11.16 20.70 20.30
C LEU A 243 -11.28 19.84 19.03
N PRO A 244 -12.21 20.16 18.10
CA PRO A 244 -12.42 19.38 16.89
C PRO A 244 -11.31 19.68 15.87
N VAL A 245 -10.12 19.15 16.14
CA VAL A 245 -9.04 19.06 15.15
C VAL A 245 -9.44 18.00 14.13
N PRO A 246 -9.34 18.24 12.80
CA PRO A 246 -9.61 17.23 11.80
C PRO A 246 -8.84 15.94 12.12
N THR A 247 -9.54 14.82 12.21
CA THR A 247 -9.04 13.47 12.60
C THR A 247 -7.75 13.04 11.87
N VAL A 248 -7.45 13.65 10.72
CA VAL A 248 -6.29 13.41 9.86
C VAL A 248 -4.95 13.86 10.47
N LEU A 249 -4.96 14.76 11.46
CA LEU A 249 -3.73 15.42 11.96
C LEU A 249 -3.02 14.65 13.08
N GLY A 250 -3.65 13.63 13.68
CA GLY A 250 -3.09 12.88 14.82
C GLY A 250 -2.40 11.55 14.50
N ASP A 251 -2.48 11.11 13.25
CA ASP A 251 -2.25 9.73 12.85
C ASP A 251 -0.93 9.52 12.10
N TYR A 252 -0.66 8.26 11.74
CA TYR A 252 0.48 7.83 10.93
C TYR A 252 0.72 8.76 9.73
N GLY A 253 1.94 9.27 9.56
CA GLY A 253 2.31 10.18 8.48
C GLY A 253 2.26 11.68 8.83
N ALA A 254 1.84 12.05 10.05
CA ALA A 254 1.79 13.45 10.49
C ALA A 254 3.19 14.06 10.74
N PRO A 255 3.42 15.34 10.40
CA PRO A 255 4.68 16.02 10.69
C PRO A 255 4.87 16.23 12.20
N VAL A 256 6.12 16.09 12.66
CA VAL A 256 6.54 16.31 14.04
C VAL A 256 7.38 17.57 14.09
N LEU A 257 6.89 18.58 14.82
CA LEU A 257 7.47 19.91 14.88
C LEU A 257 8.09 20.18 16.27
N THR A 258 9.09 21.07 16.37
CA THR A 258 9.47 21.66 17.66
C THR A 258 8.45 22.69 18.12
N SER A 259 8.53 23.13 19.38
CA SER A 259 7.78 24.28 19.92
C SER A 259 8.03 25.57 19.12
N SER A 260 9.18 25.67 18.49
CA SER A 260 9.54 26.74 17.55
C SER A 260 9.05 26.51 16.10
N GLY A 261 8.27 25.45 15.85
CA GLY A 261 7.68 25.16 14.54
C GLY A 261 8.60 24.49 13.52
N ASN A 262 9.78 23.99 13.94
CA ASN A 262 10.73 23.35 13.02
C ASN A 262 10.36 21.90 12.76
N LEU A 263 10.37 21.45 11.50
CA LEU A 263 10.18 20.04 11.16
C LEU A 263 11.37 19.19 11.64
N VAL A 264 11.10 18.28 12.58
CA VAL A 264 12.10 17.37 13.15
C VAL A 264 11.90 15.95 12.61
N GLY A 265 10.65 15.55 12.40
CA GLY A 265 10.34 14.18 12.02
C GLY A 265 8.93 13.97 11.50
N MET A 266 8.55 12.70 11.41
CA MET A 266 7.21 12.26 11.06
C MET A 266 6.77 11.19 12.06
N LYS A 267 5.51 11.25 12.49
CA LYS A 267 4.91 10.28 13.38
C LYS A 267 4.58 9.01 12.59
N LEU A 268 5.17 7.90 12.98
CA LEU A 268 4.74 6.55 12.60
C LEU A 268 4.10 5.89 13.83
N ASN A 269 3.34 4.81 13.65
CA ASN A 269 2.47 4.17 14.64
C ASN A 269 2.81 4.44 16.13
N ARG A 270 4.00 3.99 16.59
CA ARG A 270 4.48 4.18 17.97
C ARG A 270 5.79 4.97 18.09
N HIS A 271 6.36 5.43 16.98
CA HIS A 271 7.71 6.03 16.95
C HIS A 271 7.78 7.18 15.95
N SER A 272 8.60 8.18 16.23
CA SER A 272 8.89 9.26 15.26
C SER A 272 10.17 8.95 14.50
N VAL A 273 10.17 9.21 13.19
CA VAL A 273 11.36 9.05 12.33
C VAL A 273 11.90 10.42 11.95
N ALA A 274 13.22 10.58 12.00
CA ALA A 274 13.90 11.79 11.58
C ALA A 274 13.80 11.96 10.06
N VAL A 275 13.31 13.11 9.61
CA VAL A 275 13.01 13.34 8.20
C VAL A 275 14.17 14.00 7.44
N LYS A 276 15.09 14.68 8.15
CA LYS A 276 16.20 15.43 7.53
C LYS A 276 17.11 14.57 6.65
N GLU A 277 17.29 13.30 6.99
CA GLU A 277 18.20 12.41 6.27
C GLU A 277 17.72 12.08 4.85
N ILE A 278 16.42 12.21 4.58
CA ILE A 278 15.87 11.94 3.25
C ILE A 278 16.18 13.04 2.21
N PHE A 279 16.81 14.16 2.60
CA PHE A 279 17.21 15.21 1.64
C PHE A 279 18.73 15.32 1.43
N LYS A 280 19.52 14.56 2.19
CA LYS A 280 20.95 14.35 1.91
C LYS A 280 21.09 13.44 0.69
#